data_AF-A0A2Z6RFX7-F1
#
_entry.id   AF-A0A2Z6RFX7-F1
#
_cell.length_a   1.000
_cell.length_b   1.000
_cell.length_c   1.000
_cell.angle_alpha   90.00
_cell.angle_beta   90.00
_cell.angle_gamma   90.00
#
_symmetry.space_group_name_H-M   'P 1'
#
loop_
_entity.id
_entity.type
_entity.pdbx_description
1 polymer ?
#
loop_
_entity_poly.entity_id
_entity_poly.type
_entity_poly.pdbx_seq_one_letter_code
_entity_poly.pdbx_strand_id
1 'polypeptide(L)' 'MIREYFCPYLLNTGKAHEVLCMRPERCHLHWKAKLHIPCSECGKLTGSTSGRCPLHVKGYYVIQYVNRLRDKAWCTQNS' A
#
# COMPACT_ATOMS: atom_id res chain seq x y z
N MET A 1 -13.50 -32.63 6.39
CA MET A 1 -12.13 -32.20 6.76
C MET A 1 -12.14 -30.67 6.80
N ILE A 2 -12.06 -30.08 7.99
CA ILE A 2 -11.95 -28.62 8.12
C ILE A 2 -10.51 -28.27 7.80
N ARG A 3 -10.29 -27.53 6.70
CA ARG A 3 -8.96 -27.09 6.29
C ARG A 3 -8.70 -25.75 6.97
N GLU A 4 -7.84 -25.75 7.97
CA GLU A 4 -7.44 -24.55 8.67
C GLU A 4 -6.29 -23.88 7.90
N TYR A 5 -6.45 -22.60 7.61
CA TYR A 5 -5.47 -21.78 6.91
C TYR A 5 -4.96 -20.69 7.85
N PHE A 6 -3.69 -20.31 7.71
CA PHE A 6 -3.20 -19.10 8.36
C PHE A 6 -3.68 -17.87 7.58
N CYS A 7 -4.13 -16.83 8.30
CA CYS A 7 -4.51 -15.60 7.65
C CYS A 7 -3.28 -14.92 7.01
N PRO A 8 -3.27 -14.64 5.68
CA PRO A 8 -2.12 -14.06 5.00
C PRO A 8 -1.95 -12.55 5.26
N TYR A 9 -2.67 -11.98 6.22
CA TYR A 9 -2.56 -10.56 6.55
C TYR A 9 -1.26 -10.28 7.30
N LEU A 10 -0.48 -9.31 6.81
CA LEU A 10 0.75 -8.86 7.46
C LEU A 10 0.47 -7.62 8.32
N LEU A 11 0.83 -7.70 9.60
CA LEU A 11 0.81 -6.57 10.51
C LEU A 11 1.84 -5.52 10.09
N ASN A 12 1.69 -4.28 10.60
CA ASN A 12 2.66 -3.19 10.36
C ASN A 12 4.09 -3.55 10.81
N THR A 13 4.21 -4.50 11.73
CA THR A 13 5.48 -5.04 12.23
C THR A 13 6.13 -6.03 11.26
N GLY A 14 5.47 -6.41 10.16
CA GLY A 14 5.93 -7.43 9.22
C GLY A 14 5.65 -8.87 9.67
N LYS A 15 5.01 -9.05 10.83
CA LYS A 15 4.58 -10.38 11.28
C LYS A 15 3.29 -10.79 10.60
N ALA A 16 3.19 -12.07 10.24
CA ALA A 16 1.93 -12.65 9.79
C ALA A 16 0.91 -12.67 10.94
N HIS A 17 -0.36 -12.55 10.59
CA HIS A 17 -1.45 -12.74 11.53
C HIS A 17 -1.66 -14.24 11.75
N GLU A 18 -1.06 -14.78 12.82
CA GLU A 18 -1.03 -16.20 13.18
C GLU A 18 -2.36 -16.75 13.72
N VAL A 19 -3.49 -16.31 13.16
CA VAL A 19 -4.81 -16.83 13.52
C VAL A 19 -5.28 -17.78 12.43
N LEU A 20 -5.65 -18.98 12.87
CA LEU A 20 -6.25 -20.01 12.04
C LEU A 20 -7.62 -19.53 11.56
N CYS A 21 -7.88 -19.72 10.27
CA CYS A 21 -9.11 -19.30 9.62
C CYS A 21 -9.59 -20.35 8.62
N MET A 22 -10.90 -20.36 8.38
CA MET A 22 -11.54 -21.34 7.49
C MET A 22 -11.40 -20.97 6.01
N ARG A 23 -10.99 -19.72 5.71
CA ARG A 23 -10.88 -19.20 4.35
C ARG A 23 -9.42 -19.05 3.93
N PRO A 24 -9.04 -19.53 2.75
CA PRO A 24 -7.67 -19.38 2.25
C PRO A 24 -7.33 -17.93 1.90
N GLU A 25 -8.31 -17.09 1.50
CA GLU A 25 -7.98 -15.72 1.08
C GLU A 25 -7.69 -14.81 2.28
N ARG A 26 -8.65 -14.65 3.21
CA ARG A 26 -8.52 -13.83 4.42
C ARG A 26 -9.52 -14.23 5.50
N CYS A 27 -9.14 -14.02 6.76
CA CYS A 27 -10.06 -14.19 7.89
C CYS A 27 -11.11 -13.08 7.95
N HIS A 28 -12.18 -13.30 8.71
CA HIS A 28 -13.28 -12.34 8.87
C HIS A 28 -12.83 -10.98 9.43
N LEU A 29 -11.74 -10.92 10.21
CA LEU A 29 -11.18 -9.66 10.71
C LEU A 29 -10.50 -8.84 9.59
N HIS A 30 -9.89 -9.52 8.61
CA HIS A 30 -9.06 -8.87 7.59
C HIS A 30 -9.65 -8.91 6.19
N TRP A 31 -10.86 -9.44 6.00
CA TRP A 31 -11.47 -9.55 4.68
C TRP A 31 -11.59 -8.19 3.96
N LYS A 32 -11.79 -7.09 4.72
CA LYS A 32 -11.83 -5.71 4.24
C LYS A 32 -10.52 -4.92 4.42
N ALA A 33 -9.50 -5.49 5.05
CA ALA A 33 -8.26 -4.77 5.30
C ALA A 33 -7.53 -4.48 3.97
N LYS A 34 -6.81 -3.36 3.85
CA LYS A 34 -5.94 -3.17 2.68
C LYS A 34 -4.70 -4.06 2.82
N LEU A 35 -4.24 -4.64 1.72
CA LEU A 35 -2.97 -5.38 1.74
C LEU A 35 -1.85 -4.36 1.95
N HIS A 36 -0.90 -4.70 2.82
CA HIS A 36 0.29 -3.87 3.01
C HIS A 36 1.31 -4.18 1.91
N ILE A 37 1.78 -3.12 1.26
CA ILE A 37 2.82 -3.19 0.24
C ILE A 37 4.11 -2.57 0.78
N PRO A 38 5.28 -3.13 0.46
CA PRO A 38 6.54 -2.53 0.86
C PRO A 38 6.72 -1.16 0.22
N CYS A 39 7.28 -0.21 0.99
CA CYS A 39 7.58 1.12 0.50
C CYS A 39 8.65 1.05 -0.59
N SER A 40 8.44 1.73 -1.72
CA SER A 40 9.41 1.76 -2.83
C SER A 40 10.82 2.22 -2.42
N GLU A 41 10.90 3.21 -1.51
CA GLU A 41 12.17 3.84 -1.13
C GLU A 41 12.91 3.12 0.00
N CYS A 42 12.17 2.51 0.95
CA CYS A 42 12.77 2.01 2.20
C CYS A 42 12.33 0.60 2.59
N GLY A 43 11.50 -0.07 1.79
CA GLY A 43 11.03 -1.44 2.03
C GLY A 43 10.04 -1.59 3.19
N LYS A 44 9.82 -0.58 4.02
CA LYS A 44 8.86 -0.64 5.13
C LYS A 44 7.45 -0.89 4.62
N LEU A 45 6.76 -1.89 5.19
CA LEU A 45 5.37 -2.18 4.87
C LEU A 45 4.49 -0.94 5.13
N THR A 46 3.64 -0.62 4.16
CA THR A 46 2.74 0.53 4.23
C THR A 46 1.35 0.12 3.77
N GLY A 47 0.33 0.68 4.43
CA GLY A 47 -1.07 0.61 3.99
C GLY A 47 -1.44 1.69 2.96
N SER A 48 -0.49 2.57 2.61
CA SER A 48 -0.70 3.56 1.55
C SER A 48 -0.84 2.88 0.19
N THR A 49 -1.87 3.26 -0.56
CA THR A 49 -2.06 2.85 -1.95
C THR A 49 -0.96 3.37 -2.88
N SER A 50 -0.25 4.43 -2.49
CA SER A 50 0.88 4.96 -3.26
C SER A 50 2.14 4.10 -3.18
N GLY A 51 2.12 3.02 -2.38
CA GLY A 51 3.30 2.19 -2.11
C GLY A 51 4.41 2.96 -1.41
N ARG A 52 4.09 4.02 -0.67
CA ARG A 52 5.06 4.84 0.08
C ARG A 52 4.69 4.97 1.54
N CYS A 53 5.69 4.90 2.42
CA CYS A 53 5.48 5.11 3.85
C CYS A 53 5.25 6.60 4.16
N PRO A 54 4.72 6.96 5.34
CA PRO A 54 4.41 8.35 5.71
C PRO A 54 5.59 9.32 5.57
N LEU A 55 6.83 8.84 5.71
CA LEU A 55 8.03 9.65 5.51
C LEU A 55 8.25 10.03 4.03
N HIS A 56 8.01 9.09 3.11
CA HIS A 56 8.27 9.28 1.68
C HIS A 56 7.03 9.73 0.89
N VAL A 57 5.83 9.63 1.47
CA VAL A 57 4.58 10.00 0.78
C VAL A 57 4.45 11.52 0.60
N LYS A 58 4.99 12.33 1.53
CA LYS A 58 4.89 13.78 1.47
C LYS A 58 5.61 14.37 0.26
N GLY A 59 6.86 13.97 0.04
CA GLY A 59 7.66 14.41 -1.11
C GLY A 59 7.05 13.95 -2.44
N TYR A 60 6.50 12.73 -2.48
CA TYR A 60 5.88 12.16 -3.67
C TYR A 60 4.74 13.03 -4.23
N TYR A 61 3.79 13.44 -3.38
CA TYR A 61 2.67 14.26 -3.84
C TYR A 61 3.08 15.67 -4.24
N VAL A 62 4.08 16.25 -3.56
CA VAL A 62 4.63 17.57 -3.94
C VAL A 62 5.27 17.50 -5.33
N ILE A 63 6.13 16.50 -5.58
CA ILE A 63 6.77 16.32 -6.90
C ILE A 63 5.72 16.08 -7.98
N GLN A 64 4.72 15.23 -7.71
CA GLN A 64 3.62 14.97 -8.66
C GLN A 64 2.85 16.25 -8.99
N TYR A 65 2.57 17.10 -8.00
CA TYR A 65 1.88 18.38 -8.21
C TYR A 65 2.70 19.33 -9.08
N VAL A 66 4.00 19.50 -8.78
CA VAL A 66 4.90 20.37 -9.55
C VAL A 66 5.02 19.88 -11.00
N ASN A 67 5.15 18.58 -11.23
CA ASN A 67 5.21 18.02 -12.59
C ASN A 67 3.93 18.31 -13.37
N ARG A 68 2.75 18.15 -12.75
CA ARG A 68 1.48 18.51 -13.40
C ARG A 68 1.39 20.00 -13.77
N LEU A 69 1.96 20.89 -12.96
CA LEU A 69 2.02 22.32 -13.31
C LEU A 69 2.95 22.57 -14.50
N ARG A 70 4.11 21.91 -14.54
CA ARG A 70 5.05 21.99 -15.67
C ARG A 70 4.42 21.47 -16.96
N ASP A 71 3.75 20.32 -16.90
CA ASP A 71 3.07 19.73 -18.06
C ASP A 71 2.01 20.69 -18.62
N LYS A 72 1.20 21.30 -17.75
CA LYS A 72 0.21 22.31 -18.16
C LYS A 72 0.87 23.53 -18.81
N ALA A 73 1.93 24.05 -18.22
CA ALA A 73 2.66 25.20 -18.77
C ALA A 73 3.29 24.88 -20.13
N TRP A 74 3.78 23.64 -20.30
CA TRP A 74 4.34 23.15 -21.56
C TRP A 74 3.27 22.99 -22.65
N CYS A 75 2.09 22.47 -22.31
CA CYS A 75 0.96 22.40 -23.23
C CYS A 75 0.46 23.79 -23.65
N THR A 76 0.55 24.79 -22.77
CA THR A 76 0.08 26.15 -23.06
C THR A 76 1.05 26.91 -23.98
N GLN A 77 2.35 26.59 -23.94
CA GLN A 77 3.38 27.21 -24.79
C GLN A 77 3.47 26.62 -26.21
N ASN A 78 2.95 25.41 -26.40
CA ASN A 78 3.04 24.65 -27.66
C ASN A 78 1.67 24.42 -28.33
N SER A 79 0.68 25.27 -28.03
CA SER A 79 -0.68 25.20 -28.58
C SER A 79 -1.06 26.45 -29.36
#